data_AF-A0A6I7PM40-F1
#
_entry.id   AF-A0A6I7PM40-F1
#
_cell.length_a   1.000
_cell.length_b   1.000
_cell.length_c   1.000
_cell.angle_alpha   90.00
_cell.angle_beta   90.00
_cell.angle_gamma   90.00
#
_symmetry.space_group_name_H-M   'P 1'
#
loop_
_entity.id
_entity.type
_entity.pdbx_description
1 polymer ?
#
loop_
_entity_poly.entity_id
_entity_poly.type
_entity_poly.pdbx_seq_one_letter_code
_entity_poly.pdbx_strand_id
1 'polypeptide(L)'
;MVTGSRRGLIVPRGFDAFGDAPVVLVEGPSDTAACIGVGLDVLGRPSNVGGVDLLTRALQRRKGAVIVLGERDFRDDDRAPHGWRWPGLEGAMRTASAMSRALGRHVYASIPPAPHKDARDWLQREPSMTPDKAVDTLLGISRELLPMRHRHTRTTETTR
;
A
#
# COMPACT_ATOMS: atom_id res chain seq x y z
N MET A 1 -3.68 -3.85 -22.55
CA MET A 1 -2.45 -3.20 -22.04
C MET A 1 -1.47 -3.13 -23.22
N VAL A 2 -0.87 -1.98 -23.53
CA VAL A 2 0.01 -1.82 -24.71
C VAL A 2 1.45 -2.22 -24.36
N THR A 3 2.02 -3.11 -25.16
CA THR A 3 3.40 -3.59 -25.05
C THR A 3 4.38 -2.41 -25.20
N GLY A 4 5.20 -2.14 -24.19
CA GLY A 4 6.25 -1.09 -24.23
C GLY A 4 5.96 0.21 -23.46
N SER A 5 4.78 0.39 -22.87
CA SER A 5 4.50 1.56 -22.01
C SER A 5 5.24 1.44 -20.66
N ARG A 6 6.38 2.11 -20.52
CA ARG A 6 7.04 2.32 -19.22
C ARG A 6 6.27 3.40 -18.45
N ARG A 7 5.14 3.04 -17.85
CA ARG A 7 4.45 3.98 -16.95
C ARG A 7 5.37 4.28 -15.77
N GLY A 8 5.74 5.55 -15.62
CA GLY A 8 6.53 6.06 -14.51
C GLY A 8 5.69 6.18 -13.23
N LEU A 9 6.32 6.65 -12.15
CA LEU A 9 5.61 7.02 -10.93
C LEU A 9 4.77 8.27 -11.13
N ILE A 10 3.67 8.38 -10.40
CA ILE A 10 2.93 9.63 -10.27
C ILE A 10 3.53 10.36 -9.08
N VAL A 11 4.30 11.40 -9.35
CA VAL A 11 5.01 12.18 -8.35
C VAL A 11 4.30 13.53 -8.18
N PRO A 12 3.73 13.85 -7.00
CA PRO A 12 3.13 15.14 -6.76
C PRO A 12 4.15 16.29 -6.88
N ARG A 13 3.70 17.46 -7.30
CA ARG A 13 4.54 18.66 -7.26
C ARG A 13 4.88 18.98 -5.80
N GLY A 14 6.15 19.24 -5.52
CA GLY A 14 6.62 19.56 -4.17
C GLY A 14 6.89 18.34 -3.28
N PHE A 15 6.94 17.13 -3.86
CA PHE A 15 7.29 15.90 -3.12
C PHE A 15 8.54 16.03 -2.24
N ASP A 16 9.58 16.73 -2.72
CA ASP A 16 10.82 16.92 -1.94
C ASP A 16 10.64 17.83 -0.71
N ALA A 17 9.59 18.65 -0.65
CA ALA A 17 9.33 19.56 0.45
C ALA A 17 8.84 18.86 1.73
N PHE A 18 8.41 17.60 1.64
CA PHE A 18 7.90 16.82 2.77
C PHE A 18 9.01 16.26 3.68
N GLY A 19 10.29 16.46 3.36
CA GLY A 19 11.40 16.16 4.26
C GLY A 19 11.46 14.69 4.67
N ASP A 20 11.29 14.37 5.96
CA ASP A 20 11.24 12.98 6.46
C ASP A 20 9.83 12.55 6.89
N ALA A 21 8.78 13.21 6.39
CA ALA A 21 7.40 12.79 6.64
C ALA A 21 7.14 11.36 6.12
N PRO A 22 6.20 10.62 6.72
CA PRO A 22 5.75 9.32 6.24
C PRO A 22 5.21 9.40 4.80
N VAL A 23 5.63 8.48 3.94
CA VAL A 23 5.20 8.41 2.54
C VAL A 23 4.23 7.25 2.33
N VAL A 24 3.07 7.54 1.76
CA VAL A 24 2.06 6.54 1.37
C VAL A 24 2.21 6.21 -0.12
N LEU A 25 2.24 4.92 -0.46
CA LEU A 25 2.33 4.45 -1.84
C LEU A 25 0.99 3.84 -2.24
N VAL A 26 0.31 4.46 -3.20
CA VAL A 26 -1.07 4.08 -3.62
C VAL A 26 -1.10 3.61 -5.06
N GLU A 27 -2.18 2.92 -5.47
CA GLU A 27 -2.37 2.47 -6.85
C GLU A 27 -3.19 3.47 -7.66
N GLY A 28 -2.62 3.95 -8.76
CA GLY A 28 -3.32 4.80 -9.71
C GLY A 28 -3.44 6.29 -9.35
N PRO A 29 -3.89 7.10 -10.32
CA PRO A 29 -3.93 8.56 -10.21
C PRO A 29 -5.02 9.07 -9.26
N SER A 30 -6.16 8.40 -9.18
CA SER A 30 -7.29 8.88 -8.36
C SER A 30 -7.02 8.75 -6.86
N ASP A 31 -6.40 7.66 -6.43
CA ASP A 31 -5.97 7.51 -5.04
C ASP A 31 -4.86 8.50 -4.70
N THR A 32 -3.93 8.73 -5.63
CA THR A 32 -2.87 9.73 -5.46
C THR A 32 -3.47 11.12 -5.24
N ALA A 33 -4.46 11.51 -6.07
CA ALA A 33 -5.14 12.80 -5.92
C ALA A 33 -5.90 12.92 -4.60
N ALA A 34 -6.54 11.85 -4.12
CA ALA A 34 -7.22 11.85 -2.83
C ALA A 34 -6.24 12.05 -1.66
N CYS A 35 -5.10 11.35 -1.68
CA CYS A 35 -4.03 11.53 -0.69
C CYS A 35 -3.47 12.96 -0.68
N ILE A 36 -3.21 13.53 -1.87
CA ILE A 36 -2.79 14.94 -1.97
C ILE A 36 -3.84 15.87 -1.36
N GLY A 37 -5.13 15.61 -1.63
CA GLY A 37 -6.25 16.43 -1.14
C GLY A 37 -6.34 16.52 0.39
N VAL A 38 -5.84 15.52 1.10
CA VAL A 38 -5.77 15.51 2.57
C VAL A 38 -4.39 15.85 3.13
N GLY A 39 -3.43 16.22 2.27
CA GLY A 39 -2.08 16.65 2.66
C GLY A 39 -1.09 15.51 2.98
N LEU A 40 -1.36 14.28 2.54
CA LEU A 40 -0.41 13.18 2.68
C LEU A 40 0.77 13.32 1.71
N ASP A 41 1.96 12.97 2.17
CA ASP A 41 3.07 12.71 1.28
C ASP A 41 2.84 11.36 0.57
N VAL A 42 2.77 11.38 -0.76
CA VAL A 42 2.27 10.25 -1.54
C VAL A 42 3.02 10.06 -2.84
N LEU A 43 3.22 8.80 -3.23
CA LEU A 43 3.62 8.42 -4.59
C LEU A 43 2.61 7.44 -5.19
N GLY A 44 2.12 7.75 -6.38
CA GLY A 44 1.24 6.86 -7.12
C GLY A 44 2.01 5.84 -7.94
N ARG A 45 1.56 4.59 -7.88
CA ARG A 45 2.07 3.47 -8.70
C ARG A 45 1.15 3.23 -9.89
N PRO A 46 1.71 2.98 -11.08
CA PRO A 46 0.89 2.70 -12.26
C PRO A 46 0.35 1.26 -12.31
N SER A 47 0.85 0.37 -11.44
CA SER A 47 0.35 -1.01 -11.28
C SER A 47 0.89 -1.63 -10.00
N ASN A 48 0.24 -2.71 -9.55
CA ASN A 48 0.64 -3.49 -8.38
C ASN A 48 2.02 -4.21 -8.46
N VAL A 49 2.58 -4.49 -9.65
CA VAL A 49 3.87 -5.22 -9.80
C VAL A 49 5.04 -4.35 -10.29
N GLY A 50 4.76 -3.18 -10.86
CA GLY A 50 5.77 -2.30 -11.46
C GLY A 50 6.29 -1.22 -10.51
N GLY A 51 7.56 -0.82 -10.69
CA GLY A 51 8.09 0.43 -10.13
C GLY A 51 8.82 0.33 -8.79
N VAL A 52 9.07 -0.87 -8.24
CA VAL A 52 9.85 -1.03 -6.99
C VAL A 52 11.21 -0.33 -7.09
N ASP A 53 11.94 -0.49 -8.20
CA ASP A 53 13.25 0.16 -8.36
C ASP A 53 13.14 1.69 -8.37
N LEU A 54 12.10 2.23 -9.01
CA LEU A 54 11.85 3.67 -9.05
C LEU A 54 11.47 4.19 -7.65
N LEU A 55 10.62 3.47 -6.93
CA LEU A 55 10.22 3.81 -5.57
C LEU A 55 11.40 3.75 -4.60
N THR A 56 12.20 2.69 -4.68
CA THR A 56 13.42 2.55 -3.89
C THR A 56 14.37 3.71 -4.15
N ARG A 57 14.62 4.07 -5.42
CA ARG A 57 15.47 5.22 -5.78
C ARG A 57 14.91 6.53 -5.24
N ALA A 58 13.61 6.77 -5.42
CA ALA A 58 12.95 7.99 -4.94
C ALA A 58 13.01 8.13 -3.40
N LEU A 59 12.96 7.00 -2.68
CA LEU A 59 12.87 6.97 -1.22
C LEU A 59 14.17 6.57 -0.51
N GLN A 60 15.26 6.40 -1.25
CA GLN A 60 16.54 5.91 -0.71
C GLN A 60 17.12 6.84 0.35
N ARG A 61 16.89 8.15 0.21
CA ARG A 61 17.41 9.18 1.13
C ARG A 61 16.39 9.63 2.19
N ARG A 62 15.13 9.24 2.04
CA ARG A 62 14.05 9.58 2.98
C ARG A 62 14.18 8.67 4.20
N LYS A 63 13.98 9.18 5.42
CA LYS A 63 14.03 8.39 6.67
C LYS A 63 12.65 8.09 7.25
N GLY A 64 11.64 8.86 6.86
CA GLY A 64 10.23 8.64 7.25
C GLY A 64 9.71 7.25 6.92
N ALA A 65 8.64 6.84 7.62
CA ALA A 65 7.99 5.57 7.35
C ALA A 65 7.50 5.50 5.90
N VAL A 66 7.55 4.30 5.31
CA VAL A 66 7.00 4.05 3.96
C VAL A 66 5.88 3.04 4.10
N ILE A 67 4.70 3.37 3.59
CA ILE A 67 3.49 2.57 3.73
C ILE A 67 2.97 2.24 2.33
N VAL A 68 2.99 0.97 1.93
CA VAL A 68 2.32 0.50 0.72
C VAL A 68 0.85 0.24 1.04
N LEU A 69 -0.04 1.01 0.42
CA LEU A 69 -1.48 0.90 0.61
C LEU A 69 -2.08 0.06 -0.53
N GLY A 70 -2.52 -1.15 -0.21
CA GLY A 70 -3.28 -2.00 -1.12
C GLY A 70 -4.78 -1.73 -1.02
N GLU A 71 -5.54 -2.14 -2.04
CA GLU A 71 -6.99 -2.10 -1.98
C GLU A 71 -7.56 -3.15 -1.01
N ARG A 72 -8.74 -2.88 -0.45
CA ARG A 72 -9.58 -3.86 0.23
C ARG A 72 -10.48 -4.54 -0.81
N ASP A 73 -9.91 -5.52 -1.50
CA ASP A 73 -10.57 -6.27 -2.56
C ASP A 73 -10.68 -7.77 -2.26
N PHE A 74 -10.79 -8.11 -0.96
CA PHE A 74 -11.08 -9.48 -0.52
C PHE A 74 -12.34 -9.98 -1.20
N ARG A 75 -12.26 -11.17 -1.76
CA ARG A 75 -13.37 -11.84 -2.41
C ARG A 75 -13.17 -13.35 -2.40
N ASP A 76 -14.28 -14.07 -2.38
CA ASP A 76 -14.29 -15.49 -2.68
C ASP A 76 -13.85 -15.71 -4.13
N ASP A 77 -13.07 -16.75 -4.35
CA ASP A 77 -12.58 -17.15 -5.65
C ASP A 77 -12.31 -18.65 -5.64
N ASP A 78 -13.24 -19.40 -6.24
CA ASP A 78 -13.19 -20.86 -6.35
C ASP A 78 -11.95 -21.37 -7.10
N ARG A 79 -11.27 -20.48 -7.86
CA ARG A 79 -10.02 -20.80 -8.57
C ARG A 79 -8.78 -20.55 -7.71
N ALA A 80 -8.93 -19.97 -6.52
CA ALA A 80 -7.83 -19.79 -5.58
C ALA A 80 -7.64 -21.07 -4.74
N PRO A 81 -6.39 -21.46 -4.42
CA PRO A 81 -6.12 -22.67 -3.63
C PRO A 81 -6.81 -22.74 -2.26
N HIS A 82 -7.26 -21.59 -1.74
CA HIS A 82 -7.90 -21.47 -0.43
C HIS A 82 -9.35 -20.98 -0.52
N GLY A 83 -9.93 -20.91 -1.73
CA GLY A 83 -11.32 -20.47 -1.97
C GLY A 83 -11.55 -18.95 -1.92
N TRP A 84 -10.50 -18.16 -1.71
CA TRP A 84 -10.57 -16.70 -1.65
C TRP A 84 -9.28 -16.06 -2.16
N ARG A 85 -9.34 -14.77 -2.51
CA ARG A 85 -8.15 -13.95 -2.79
C ARG A 85 -8.25 -12.60 -2.11
N TRP A 86 -7.08 -12.02 -1.81
CA TRP A 86 -6.97 -10.62 -1.41
C TRP A 86 -5.86 -9.90 -2.19
N PRO A 87 -6.02 -9.71 -3.51
CA PRO A 87 -4.94 -9.24 -4.38
C PRO A 87 -4.32 -7.90 -4.01
N GLY A 88 -5.13 -6.94 -3.55
CA GLY A 88 -4.66 -5.62 -3.12
C GLY A 88 -3.68 -5.72 -1.96
N LEU A 89 -4.06 -6.44 -0.89
CA LEU A 89 -3.18 -6.68 0.26
C LEU A 89 -1.96 -7.52 -0.12
N GLU A 90 -2.13 -8.60 -0.88
CA GLU A 90 -1.01 -9.43 -1.32
C GLU A 90 0.01 -8.65 -2.16
N GLY A 91 -0.46 -7.80 -3.08
CA GLY A 91 0.37 -6.92 -3.90
C GLY A 91 1.12 -5.88 -3.05
N ALA A 92 0.45 -5.28 -2.07
CA ALA A 92 1.06 -4.37 -1.12
C ALA A 92 2.16 -5.05 -0.29
N MET A 93 1.89 -6.25 0.23
CA MET A 93 2.87 -7.04 1.00
C MET A 93 4.09 -7.44 0.17
N ARG A 94 3.89 -7.87 -1.08
CA ARG A 94 5.01 -8.21 -2.00
C ARG A 94 5.88 -6.99 -2.28
N THR A 95 5.25 -5.85 -2.55
CA THR A 95 5.95 -4.57 -2.79
C THR A 95 6.71 -4.12 -1.55
N ALA A 96 6.05 -4.11 -0.38
CA ALA A 96 6.66 -3.73 0.89
C ALA A 96 7.86 -4.61 1.23
N SER A 97 7.76 -5.93 1.04
CA SER A 97 8.85 -6.87 1.27
C SER A 97 10.04 -6.62 0.32
N ALA A 98 9.77 -6.38 -0.97
CA ALA A 98 10.82 -6.07 -1.94
C ALA A 98 11.52 -4.75 -1.63
N MET A 99 10.76 -3.69 -1.33
CA MET A 99 11.31 -2.39 -0.95
C MET A 99 12.06 -2.46 0.38
N SER A 100 11.58 -3.24 1.36
CA SER A 100 12.28 -3.40 2.64
C SER A 100 13.69 -3.97 2.45
N ARG A 101 13.80 -5.00 1.60
CA ARG A 101 15.10 -5.58 1.23
C ARG A 101 16.00 -4.59 0.50
N ALA A 102 15.44 -3.83 -0.43
CA ALA A 102 16.21 -2.89 -1.25
C ALA A 102 16.65 -1.62 -0.47
N LEU A 103 15.83 -1.14 0.47
CA LEU A 103 16.11 0.04 1.28
C LEU A 103 16.87 -0.27 2.57
N GLY A 104 16.97 -1.55 2.97
CA GLY A 104 17.59 -1.94 4.24
C GLY A 104 16.82 -1.47 5.49
N ARG A 105 15.52 -1.20 5.35
CA ARG A 105 14.64 -0.75 6.46
C ARG A 105 13.22 -1.26 6.27
N HIS A 106 12.44 -1.29 7.34
CA HIS A 106 11.06 -1.77 7.28
C HIS A 106 10.17 -0.85 6.43
N VAL A 107 9.44 -1.46 5.49
CA VAL A 107 8.36 -0.83 4.74
C VAL A 107 7.06 -1.53 5.13
N TYR A 108 6.06 -0.74 5.50
CA TYR A 108 4.77 -1.22 5.98
C TYR A 108 3.88 -1.59 4.79
N ALA A 109 3.05 -2.61 4.95
CA ALA A 109 1.92 -2.88 4.08
C ALA A 109 0.63 -2.65 4.86
N SER A 110 -0.34 -1.99 4.24
CA SER A 110 -1.64 -1.70 4.84
C SER A 110 -2.73 -1.71 3.78
N ILE A 111 -3.99 -1.56 4.22
CA ILE A 111 -5.20 -1.42 3.40
C ILE A 111 -6.05 -0.28 3.97
N PRO A 112 -7.12 0.13 3.25
CA PRO A 112 -8.25 0.90 3.78
C PRO A 112 -8.51 0.68 5.28
N PRO A 113 -9.13 1.52 6.12
CA PRO A 113 -9.99 1.00 7.20
C PRO A 113 -11.31 0.48 6.61
N ALA A 114 -11.96 -0.50 7.24
CA ALA A 114 -13.27 -0.97 6.77
C ALA A 114 -14.31 0.14 6.97
N PRO A 115 -15.31 0.28 6.07
CA PRO A 115 -15.65 -0.60 4.94
C PRO A 115 -15.00 -0.21 3.60
N HIS A 116 -14.02 0.69 3.60
CA HIS A 116 -13.56 1.35 2.38
C HIS A 116 -12.77 0.45 1.45
N LYS A 117 -13.02 0.58 0.14
CA LYS A 117 -12.37 -0.28 -0.87
C LYS A 117 -10.96 0.20 -1.25
N ASP A 118 -10.77 1.50 -1.41
CA ASP A 118 -9.55 2.14 -1.92
C ASP A 118 -9.26 3.43 -1.13
N ALA A 119 -8.10 4.05 -1.37
CA ALA A 119 -7.69 5.25 -0.63
C ALA A 119 -8.66 6.41 -0.90
N ARG A 120 -9.10 6.56 -2.15
CA ARG A 120 -10.08 7.57 -2.52
C ARG A 120 -11.41 7.42 -1.77
N ASP A 121 -12.00 6.23 -1.75
CA ASP A 121 -13.29 5.97 -1.09
C ASP A 121 -13.18 6.21 0.42
N TRP A 122 -12.05 5.88 1.03
CA TRP A 122 -11.78 6.20 2.42
C TRP A 122 -11.69 7.70 2.67
N LEU A 123 -10.79 8.39 1.98
CA LEU A 123 -10.47 9.79 2.27
C LEU A 123 -11.61 10.74 1.90
N GLN A 124 -12.40 10.42 0.87
CA GLN A 124 -13.56 11.24 0.49
C GLN A 124 -14.71 11.16 1.50
N ARG A 125 -14.82 10.05 2.24
CA ARG A 125 -15.87 9.85 3.24
C ARG A 125 -15.49 10.33 4.63
N GLU A 126 -14.25 10.76 4.81
CA GLU A 126 -13.69 11.25 6.08
C GLU A 126 -13.23 12.71 5.93
N PRO A 127 -14.14 13.69 5.87
CA PRO A 127 -13.80 15.09 5.58
C PRO A 127 -12.96 15.77 6.67
N SER A 128 -12.87 15.19 7.86
CA SER A 128 -12.03 15.68 8.97
C SER A 128 -10.67 14.99 9.07
N MET A 129 -10.30 14.20 8.05
CA MET A 129 -9.05 13.47 8.00
C MET A 129 -7.87 14.44 7.94
N THR A 130 -6.89 14.21 8.81
CA THR A 130 -5.59 14.89 8.78
C THR A 130 -4.51 13.90 8.33
N PRO A 131 -3.36 14.36 7.82
CA PRO A 131 -2.25 13.48 7.45
C PRO A 131 -1.84 12.55 8.60
N ASP A 132 -1.69 13.07 9.81
CA ASP A 132 -1.28 12.30 10.99
C ASP A 132 -2.30 11.22 11.34
N LYS A 133 -3.60 11.55 11.38
CA LYS A 133 -4.68 10.58 11.64
C LYS A 133 -4.70 9.47 10.59
N ALA A 134 -4.50 9.82 9.32
CA ALA A 134 -4.47 8.84 8.24
C ALA A 134 -3.26 7.91 8.39
N VAL A 135 -2.06 8.46 8.64
CA VAL A 135 -0.84 7.67 8.86
C VAL A 135 -0.99 6.75 10.08
N ASP A 136 -1.47 7.26 11.21
CA ASP A 136 -1.66 6.49 12.43
C ASP A 136 -2.64 5.33 12.21
N THR A 137 -3.74 5.59 11.50
CA THR A 137 -4.72 4.55 11.13
C THR A 137 -4.05 3.45 10.29
N LEU A 138 -3.30 3.83 9.24
CA LEU A 138 -2.65 2.87 8.35
C LEU A 138 -1.57 2.05 9.06
N LEU A 139 -0.79 2.67 9.95
CA LEU A 139 0.23 1.99 10.76
C LEU A 139 -0.42 1.06 11.80
N GLY A 140 -1.53 1.47 12.41
CA GLY A 140 -2.35 0.62 13.29
C GLY A 140 -2.80 -0.64 12.58
N ILE A 141 -3.45 -0.49 11.42
CA ILE A 141 -3.90 -1.63 10.59
C ILE A 141 -2.73 -2.52 10.17
N SER A 142 -1.59 -1.93 9.79
CA SER A 142 -0.40 -2.71 9.41
C SER A 142 0.07 -3.63 10.54
N ARG A 143 0.04 -3.16 11.80
CA ARG A 143 0.40 -3.95 12.98
C ARG A 143 -0.57 -5.10 13.23
N GLU A 144 -1.86 -4.91 12.94
CA GLU A 144 -2.89 -5.96 13.05
C GLU A 144 -2.82 -7.01 11.93
N LEU A 145 -2.31 -6.65 10.76
CA LEU A 145 -2.11 -7.58 9.64
C LEU A 145 -0.89 -8.50 9.85
N LEU A 146 0.12 -8.07 10.62
CA LEU A 146 1.30 -8.88 10.96
C LEU A 146 0.95 -10.24 11.61
N PRO A 147 0.05 -10.35 12.61
CA PRO A 147 -0.34 -11.62 13.20
C PRO A 147 -1.20 -12.53 12.30
N MET A 148 -1.85 -12.00 11.24
CA MET A 148 -2.59 -12.85 10.29
C MET A 148 -1.66 -13.75 9.45
N ARG A 149 -0.35 -13.45 9.41
CA ARG A 149 0.71 -14.28 8.79
C ARG A 149 0.80 -15.70 9.39
N HIS A 150 0.31 -15.92 10.61
CA HIS A 150 0.43 -17.21 11.31
C HIS A 150 -0.87 -18.02 11.37
N ARG A 151 -2.01 -17.43 11.02
CA ARG A 151 -3.32 -18.07 11.21
C ARG A 151 -3.81 -18.87 10.00
N HIS A 152 -3.28 -18.60 8.80
CA HIS A 152 -3.62 -19.34 7.57
C HIS A 152 -2.59 -20.40 7.17
N THR A 153 -1.46 -20.50 7.88
CA THR A 153 -0.48 -21.59 7.73
C THR A 153 -0.78 -22.82 8.60
N ARG A 154 -1.88 -22.83 9.38
CA ARG A 154 -2.21 -23.93 10.32
C ARG A 154 -3.44 -24.76 9.96
N THR A 155 -3.97 -24.67 8.74
CA THR A 155 -5.20 -25.41 8.36
C THR A 155 -5.00 -26.47 7.28
N THR A 156 -3.75 -26.87 6.98
CA THR A 156 -3.46 -27.97 6.03
C THR A 156 -2.64 -29.13 6.62
N GLU A 157 -2.47 -29.20 7.94
CA GLU A 157 -1.89 -30.38 8.60
C GLU A 157 -2.79 -30.82 9.74
N THR A 158 -3.82 -31.62 9.44
CA THR A 158 -4.33 -32.73 10.26
C THR A 158 -5.42 -33.46 9.47
N THR A 159 -5.02 -34.46 8.68
CA THR A 159 -5.73 -35.74 8.58
C THR A 159 -4.69 -36.80 8.18
N ARG A 160 -4.24 -37.58 9.17
CA ARG A 160 -3.74 -38.95 8.97
C ARG A 160 -4.75 -39.87 9.63
#